data_AF-A0AAU9QTH7-F1
#
_entry.id   AF-A0AAU9QTH7-F1
#
_cell.length_a   1.000
_cell.length_b   1.000
_cell.length_c   1.000
_cell.angle_alpha   90.00
_cell.angle_beta   90.00
_cell.angle_gamma   90.00
#
_symmetry.space_group_name_H-M   'P 1'
#
loop_
_entity.id
_entity.type
_entity.pdbx_description
1 polymer ?
#
loop_
_entity_poly.entity_id
_entity_poly.type
_entity_poly.pdbx_seq_one_letter_code
_entity_poly.pdbx_strand_id
1 'polypeptide(L)'
;MYHTYNQSGYENTPIPDENDVFKLVSRIPDFTSVYTHWGLGDYIKKAPTAGKPCPKNPGKKTSTKFRFRKGWEQSGRWHHNDIDSGASQGPIEFAKWYFGIGDDIDAAMEVLNAAGIEFTDLRGTGYQPQTTLNPITQTPLTDEQIAARKVEEYEEAKQKVISIAKAWQGGLEISHPVARDLLDKHLQIRGFPAGHVDRMPRHIRVNMNLCYHQSFRSENKNAFYAGWIIPVAGPDGKRITIHRHFMQKDTGAIVPEEKRKLMMGSPWDLPPGSHLEYDKPLVFNLENGDKAVQYNLGEGAETMEAVRIIMDEPVQPMISTGLLQNFIPKPEDIEGIKPENVLIDFWIDKDSPDPNDSLGRGPGEIAADRAIERLSNLGYNCAKNVPPLEIPAGKKGVDWLNAYLQYPLEELRQSLVN
;
A
#
# COMPACT_ATOMS: atom_id res chain seq x y z
N MET A 1 13.03 -5.37 -18.17
CA MET A 1 13.87 -6.58 -18.09
C MET A 1 14.08 -7.00 -19.55
N TYR A 2 15.30 -6.96 -20.07
CA TYR A 2 15.55 -7.30 -21.47
C TYR A 2 15.39 -8.81 -21.65
N HIS A 3 14.35 -9.27 -22.35
CA HIS A 3 14.19 -10.68 -22.68
C HIS A 3 14.94 -10.97 -23.99
N THR A 4 16.03 -11.72 -23.90
CA THR A 4 16.71 -12.33 -25.04
C THR A 4 16.06 -13.68 -25.35
N TYR A 5 15.49 -13.83 -26.53
CA TYR A 5 15.05 -15.12 -27.06
C TYR A 5 16.23 -15.87 -27.66
N ASN A 6 16.53 -17.07 -27.12
CA ASN A 6 17.46 -18.01 -27.73
C ASN A 6 16.65 -19.00 -28.58
N GLN A 7 16.53 -18.73 -29.88
CA GLN A 7 16.29 -19.76 -30.88
C GLN A 7 17.39 -19.67 -31.94
N SER A 8 17.90 -20.84 -32.28
CA SER A 8 19.02 -21.10 -33.18
C SER A 8 19.04 -20.22 -34.44
N GLY A 9 20.11 -19.45 -34.62
CA GLY A 9 20.60 -19.05 -35.94
C GLY A 9 20.26 -17.66 -36.48
N TYR A 10 19.60 -16.79 -35.71
CA TYR A 10 19.42 -15.39 -36.10
C TYR A 10 20.28 -14.46 -35.23
N GLU A 11 21.04 -13.58 -35.88
CA GLU A 11 21.73 -12.47 -35.24
C GLU A 11 20.75 -11.68 -34.37
N ASN A 12 21.15 -11.35 -33.13
CA ASN A 12 20.41 -10.51 -32.19
C ASN A 12 20.25 -9.08 -32.75
N THR A 13 19.44 -8.93 -33.79
CA THR A 13 19.05 -7.63 -34.33
C THR A 13 18.00 -7.07 -33.38
N PRO A 14 18.21 -5.87 -32.79
CA PRO A 14 17.20 -5.24 -31.95
C PRO A 14 15.90 -5.09 -32.73
N ILE A 15 14.77 -5.49 -32.12
CA ILE A 15 13.45 -5.26 -32.70
C ILE A 15 13.25 -3.73 -32.78
N PRO A 16 12.93 -3.17 -33.96
CA PRO A 16 12.62 -1.75 -34.08
C PRO A 16 11.48 -1.34 -33.13
N ASP A 17 11.54 -0.14 -32.57
CA ASP A 17 10.59 0.34 -31.57
C ASP A 17 9.13 0.28 -32.04
N GLU A 18 8.92 0.54 -33.33
CA GLU A 18 7.63 0.47 -34.02
C GLU A 18 7.05 -0.94 -34.15
N ASN A 19 7.87 -1.98 -33.94
CA ASN A 19 7.48 -3.38 -34.00
C ASN A 19 7.50 -4.08 -32.64
N ASP A 20 8.01 -3.41 -31.60
CA ASP A 20 8.02 -3.90 -30.22
C ASP A 20 6.70 -3.53 -29.54
N VAL A 21 5.82 -4.53 -29.39
CA VAL A 21 4.48 -4.33 -28.82
C VAL A 21 4.50 -3.75 -27.40
N PHE A 22 5.53 -4.06 -26.60
CA PHE A 22 5.64 -3.52 -25.25
C PHE A 22 5.99 -2.03 -25.28
N LYS A 23 6.86 -1.62 -26.20
CA LYS A 23 7.17 -0.20 -26.42
C LYS A 23 5.96 0.53 -26.97
N LEU A 24 5.24 -0.03 -27.94
CA LEU A 24 4.02 0.58 -28.46
C LEU A 24 2.95 0.80 -27.37
N VAL A 25 2.77 -0.16 -26.45
CA VAL A 25 1.85 0.02 -25.31
C VAL A 25 2.25 1.21 -24.45
N SER A 26 3.56 1.41 -24.21
CA SER A 26 4.05 2.57 -23.45
C SER A 26 3.87 3.93 -24.18
N ARG A 27 3.58 3.90 -25.48
CA ARG A 27 3.32 5.07 -26.33
C ARG A 27 1.84 5.38 -26.48
N ILE A 28 0.93 4.66 -25.82
CA ILE A 28 -0.50 4.96 -25.86
C ILE A 28 -0.74 6.35 -25.22
N PRO A 29 -1.40 7.30 -25.92
CA PRO A 29 -1.61 8.64 -25.40
C PRO A 29 -2.68 8.66 -24.31
N ASP A 30 -3.74 7.85 -24.43
CA ASP A 30 -4.85 7.79 -23.48
C ASP A 30 -5.43 6.36 -23.38
N PHE A 31 -5.46 5.82 -22.16
CA PHE A 31 -6.03 4.51 -21.85
C PHE A 31 -7.55 4.55 -21.64
N THR A 32 -8.18 5.74 -21.65
CA THR A 32 -9.64 5.88 -21.53
C THR A 32 -10.37 5.11 -22.62
N SER A 33 -9.90 5.23 -23.87
CA SER A 33 -10.45 4.50 -25.02
C SER A 33 -10.28 3.00 -24.87
N VAL A 34 -9.10 2.52 -24.42
CA VAL A 34 -8.78 1.10 -24.20
C VAL A 34 -9.76 0.48 -23.21
N TYR A 35 -9.90 1.07 -22.03
CA TYR A 35 -10.81 0.54 -21.01
C TYR A 35 -12.28 0.71 -21.39
N THR A 36 -12.64 1.79 -22.10
CA THR A 36 -14.01 1.93 -22.64
C THR A 36 -14.32 0.83 -23.63
N HIS A 37 -13.36 0.50 -24.48
CA HIS A 37 -13.47 -0.56 -25.48
C HIS A 37 -13.67 -1.94 -24.83
N TRP A 38 -12.97 -2.22 -23.72
CA TRP A 38 -13.18 -3.42 -22.91
C TRP A 38 -14.47 -3.43 -22.08
N GLY A 39 -15.37 -2.47 -22.30
CA GLY A 39 -16.68 -2.40 -21.64
C GLY A 39 -16.66 -1.73 -20.26
N LEU A 40 -15.59 -1.03 -19.89
CA LEU A 40 -15.43 -0.39 -18.58
C LEU A 40 -15.82 1.10 -18.56
N GLY A 41 -16.59 1.57 -19.54
CA GLY A 41 -17.01 2.99 -19.60
C GLY A 41 -17.66 3.50 -18.30
N ASP A 42 -18.44 2.67 -17.61
CA ASP A 42 -19.06 3.03 -16.32
C ASP A 42 -18.09 3.04 -15.13
N TYR A 43 -16.97 2.34 -15.24
CA TYR A 43 -15.91 2.35 -14.24
C TYR A 43 -15.10 3.65 -14.32
N ILE A 44 -14.88 4.14 -15.54
CA ILE A 44 -14.10 5.33 -15.86
C ILE A 44 -14.74 6.63 -15.37
N LYS A 45 -16.07 6.79 -15.48
CA LYS A 45 -16.81 8.04 -15.17
C LYS A 45 -16.52 8.69 -13.82
N LYS A 46 -16.01 7.93 -12.83
CA LYS A 46 -15.67 8.43 -11.48
C LYS A 46 -14.28 7.99 -11.02
N ALA A 47 -13.45 7.51 -11.95
CA ALA A 47 -12.06 7.18 -11.69
C ALA A 47 -11.25 8.46 -11.40
N PRO A 48 -10.17 8.38 -10.61
CA PRO A 48 -9.75 7.27 -9.75
C PRO A 48 -10.48 7.25 -8.39
N THR A 49 -11.40 8.18 -8.16
CA THR A 49 -11.93 8.50 -6.82
C THR A 49 -12.90 7.49 -6.22
N ALA A 50 -13.51 6.63 -7.04
CA ALA A 50 -14.49 5.64 -6.59
C ALA A 50 -13.98 4.21 -6.76
N GLY A 51 -13.98 3.44 -5.67
CA GLY A 51 -13.87 1.98 -5.74
C GLY A 51 -15.10 1.39 -6.44
N LYS A 52 -14.88 0.34 -7.21
CA LYS A 52 -15.89 -0.35 -8.03
C LYS A 52 -15.91 -1.85 -7.72
N PRO A 53 -16.99 -2.56 -8.07
CA PRO A 53 -17.00 -4.02 -8.04
C PRO A 53 -15.92 -4.62 -8.94
N CYS A 54 -15.68 -5.92 -8.83
CA CYS A 54 -14.80 -6.60 -9.78
C CYS A 54 -15.38 -6.50 -11.21
N PRO A 55 -14.63 -6.01 -12.21
CA PRO A 55 -15.12 -5.95 -13.59
C PRO A 55 -15.29 -7.32 -14.24
N LYS A 56 -14.45 -8.32 -13.89
CA LYS A 56 -14.51 -9.68 -14.47
C LYS A 56 -15.69 -10.49 -13.93
N ASN A 57 -15.86 -10.45 -12.60
CA ASN A 57 -16.92 -11.17 -11.88
C ASN A 57 -17.67 -10.16 -11.00
N PRO A 58 -18.60 -9.39 -11.57
CA PRO A 58 -19.31 -8.35 -10.83
C PRO A 58 -20.10 -8.96 -9.68
N GLY A 59 -19.57 -8.81 -8.47
CA GLY A 59 -20.27 -9.11 -7.23
C GLY A 59 -21.35 -8.06 -6.92
N LYS A 60 -21.66 -7.87 -5.63
CA LYS A 60 -22.60 -6.81 -5.23
C LYS A 60 -22.12 -5.44 -5.70
N LYS A 61 -23.04 -4.58 -6.18
CA LYS A 61 -22.76 -3.21 -6.66
C LYS A 61 -22.03 -2.32 -5.65
N THR A 62 -22.12 -2.65 -4.36
CA THR A 62 -21.48 -1.95 -3.25
C THR A 62 -20.05 -2.40 -2.97
N SER A 63 -19.56 -3.48 -3.60
CA SER A 63 -18.19 -3.95 -3.40
C SER A 63 -17.18 -2.98 -4.02
N THR A 64 -16.05 -2.78 -3.33
CA THR A 64 -14.99 -1.83 -3.72
C THR A 64 -13.68 -2.58 -4.03
N LYS A 65 -13.80 -3.63 -4.84
CA LYS A 65 -12.70 -4.55 -5.18
C LYS A 65 -11.73 -4.00 -6.20
N PHE A 66 -12.20 -3.19 -7.15
CA PHE A 66 -11.41 -2.65 -8.26
C PHE A 66 -11.33 -1.12 -8.20
N ARG A 67 -10.18 -0.55 -8.57
CA ARG A 67 -10.03 0.90 -8.76
C ARG A 67 -8.92 1.23 -9.73
N PHE A 68 -9.12 2.30 -10.49
CA PHE A 68 -8.03 2.94 -11.24
C PHE A 68 -7.14 3.77 -10.32
N ARG A 69 -5.85 3.88 -10.65
CA ARG A 69 -4.90 4.72 -9.91
C ARG A 69 -4.95 6.16 -10.43
N LYS A 70 -4.39 7.10 -9.65
CA LYS A 70 -4.27 8.49 -10.11
C LYS A 70 -3.38 8.52 -11.36
N GLY A 71 -3.82 9.20 -12.42
CA GLY A 71 -3.11 9.28 -13.69
C GLY A 71 -3.26 8.03 -14.57
N TRP A 72 -4.21 7.14 -14.27
CA TRP A 72 -4.47 5.93 -15.05
C TRP A 72 -4.79 6.22 -16.52
N GLU A 73 -5.32 7.41 -16.83
CA GLU A 73 -5.57 7.86 -18.19
C GLU A 73 -4.30 7.80 -19.03
N GLN A 74 -3.14 8.13 -18.44
CA GLN A 74 -1.86 8.10 -19.12
C GLN A 74 -1.09 6.79 -18.90
N SER A 75 -1.25 6.16 -17.73
CA SER A 75 -0.42 5.02 -17.32
C SER A 75 -1.08 3.66 -17.48
N GLY A 76 -2.39 3.61 -17.69
CA GLY A 76 -3.18 2.37 -17.69
C GLY A 76 -3.16 1.63 -16.35
N ARG A 77 -2.91 2.33 -15.23
CA ARG A 77 -2.69 1.68 -13.93
C ARG A 77 -3.97 1.44 -13.15
N TRP A 78 -4.06 0.27 -12.56
CA TRP A 78 -5.22 -0.19 -11.81
C TRP A 78 -4.82 -1.03 -10.60
N HIS A 79 -5.82 -1.36 -9.78
CA HIS A 79 -5.66 -2.17 -8.58
C HIS A 79 -6.92 -3.00 -8.34
N HIS A 80 -6.72 -4.24 -7.88
CA HIS A 80 -7.78 -5.13 -7.47
C HIS A 80 -7.40 -5.98 -6.25
N ASN A 81 -8.18 -5.83 -5.17
CA ASN A 81 -7.84 -6.33 -3.83
C ASN A 81 -7.63 -7.86 -3.75
N ASP A 82 -8.17 -8.66 -4.68
CA ASP A 82 -8.07 -10.13 -4.65
C ASP A 82 -6.96 -10.72 -5.52
N ILE A 83 -6.34 -9.94 -6.39
CA ILE A 83 -5.43 -10.47 -7.42
C ILE A 83 -4.09 -9.76 -7.46
N ASP A 84 -4.02 -8.54 -6.93
CA ASP A 84 -2.74 -7.91 -6.70
C ASP A 84 -2.28 -8.12 -5.26
N SER A 85 -0.98 -8.35 -5.14
CA SER A 85 -0.21 -8.24 -3.91
C SER A 85 0.00 -6.75 -3.58
N GLY A 86 -1.05 -5.92 -3.65
CA GLY A 86 -0.97 -4.49 -3.39
C GLY A 86 -0.19 -3.68 -4.43
N ALA A 87 0.43 -4.34 -5.40
CA ALA A 87 1.14 -3.73 -6.52
C ALA A 87 0.16 -3.09 -7.49
N SER A 88 0.47 -1.89 -7.96
CA SER A 88 -0.23 -1.35 -9.12
C SER A 88 0.09 -2.23 -10.33
N GLN A 89 -0.95 -2.74 -10.99
CA GLN A 89 -0.80 -3.50 -12.22
C GLN A 89 -0.98 -2.57 -13.43
N GLY A 90 -0.31 -2.91 -14.53
CA GLY A 90 -0.40 -2.20 -15.80
C GLY A 90 -1.52 -2.73 -16.68
N PRO A 91 -1.71 -2.14 -17.87
CA PRO A 91 -2.76 -2.53 -18.80
C PRO A 91 -2.56 -3.94 -19.37
N ILE A 92 -1.31 -4.43 -19.46
CA ILE A 92 -0.99 -5.79 -19.92
C ILE A 92 -1.46 -6.80 -18.89
N GLU A 93 -1.10 -6.61 -17.61
CA GLU A 93 -1.58 -7.47 -16.53
C GLU A 93 -3.11 -7.42 -16.41
N PHE A 94 -3.73 -6.27 -16.69
CA PHE A 94 -5.19 -6.19 -16.79
C PHE A 94 -5.73 -7.12 -17.87
N ALA A 95 -5.21 -7.04 -19.09
CA ALA A 95 -5.68 -7.86 -20.20
C ALA A 95 -5.52 -9.36 -19.91
N LYS A 96 -4.36 -9.76 -19.36
CA LYS A 96 -4.12 -11.13 -18.90
C LYS A 96 -5.17 -11.60 -17.92
N TRP A 97 -5.37 -10.83 -16.85
CA TRP A 97 -6.32 -11.20 -15.82
C TRP A 97 -7.76 -11.19 -16.33
N TYR A 98 -8.17 -10.13 -17.02
CA TYR A 98 -9.56 -9.89 -17.42
C TYR A 98 -10.01 -10.92 -18.47
N PHE A 99 -9.19 -11.17 -19.48
CA PHE A 99 -9.51 -12.09 -20.57
C PHE A 99 -8.96 -13.52 -20.38
N GLY A 100 -8.09 -13.75 -19.39
CA GLY A 100 -7.46 -15.05 -19.18
C GLY A 100 -6.34 -15.36 -20.19
N ILE A 101 -5.66 -14.32 -20.68
CA ILE A 101 -4.54 -14.47 -21.62
C ILE A 101 -3.30 -14.92 -20.85
N GLY A 102 -2.72 -16.06 -21.26
CA GLY A 102 -1.52 -16.62 -20.61
C GLY A 102 -0.22 -15.93 -21.02
N ASP A 103 -0.13 -15.48 -22.26
CA ASP A 103 1.07 -14.92 -22.88
C ASP A 103 1.11 -13.38 -22.82
N ASP A 104 2.27 -12.81 -22.50
CA ASP A 104 2.44 -11.35 -22.33
C ASP A 104 2.36 -10.59 -23.66
N ILE A 105 2.81 -11.22 -24.76
CA ILE A 105 2.81 -10.61 -26.10
C ILE A 105 1.36 -10.52 -26.60
N ASP A 106 0.57 -11.60 -26.48
CA ASP A 106 -0.86 -11.58 -26.81
C ASP A 106 -1.63 -10.55 -25.98
N ALA A 107 -1.30 -10.42 -24.69
CA ALA A 107 -1.93 -9.44 -23.83
C ALA A 107 -1.56 -8.00 -24.24
N ALA A 108 -0.30 -7.74 -24.60
CA ALA A 108 0.13 -6.44 -25.13
C ALA A 108 -0.56 -6.11 -26.46
N MET A 109 -0.68 -7.09 -27.36
CA MET A 109 -1.42 -6.96 -28.62
C MET A 109 -2.91 -6.67 -28.39
N GLU A 110 -3.52 -7.27 -27.37
CA GLU A 110 -4.90 -6.95 -26.97
C GLU A 110 -5.06 -5.50 -26.50
N VAL A 111 -4.08 -4.97 -25.77
CA VAL A 111 -4.07 -3.55 -25.39
C VAL A 111 -3.98 -2.66 -26.63
N LEU A 112 -3.11 -2.98 -27.58
CA LEU A 112 -2.93 -2.21 -28.82
C LEU A 112 -4.15 -2.29 -29.73
N ASN A 113 -4.75 -3.46 -29.87
CA ASN A 113 -6.01 -3.68 -30.60
C ASN A 113 -7.13 -2.81 -30.02
N ALA A 114 -7.28 -2.80 -28.69
CA ALA A 114 -8.25 -1.95 -28.01
C ALA A 114 -7.92 -0.45 -28.09
N ALA A 115 -6.64 -0.10 -28.23
CA ALA A 115 -6.20 1.28 -28.48
C ALA A 115 -6.39 1.73 -29.94
N GLY A 116 -6.68 0.78 -30.86
CA GLY A 116 -6.72 1.03 -32.29
C GLY A 116 -5.34 1.39 -32.87
N ILE A 117 -4.26 0.84 -32.30
CA ILE A 117 -2.89 1.04 -32.79
C ILE A 117 -2.48 -0.19 -33.60
N GLU A 118 -1.96 0.01 -34.80
CA GLU A 118 -1.45 -1.08 -35.64
C GLU A 118 -0.17 -1.70 -35.06
N PHE A 119 -0.04 -3.02 -35.20
CA PHE A 119 1.13 -3.78 -34.77
C PHE A 119 1.32 -5.03 -35.64
N THR A 120 2.50 -5.62 -35.58
CA THR A 120 2.82 -6.86 -36.28
C THR A 120 3.10 -7.99 -35.29
N ASP A 121 2.45 -9.15 -35.47
CA ASP A 121 2.80 -10.36 -34.72
C ASP A 121 4.05 -11.02 -35.31
N LEU A 122 5.22 -10.61 -34.81
CA LEU A 122 6.52 -11.10 -35.26
C LEU A 122 6.73 -12.61 -35.02
N ARG A 123 5.88 -13.26 -34.20
CA ARG A 123 5.96 -14.72 -33.98
C ARG A 123 5.32 -15.51 -35.12
N GLY A 124 4.48 -14.88 -35.95
CA GLY A 124 3.72 -15.54 -37.01
C GLY A 124 2.66 -16.52 -36.50
N THR A 125 2.32 -16.47 -35.21
CA THR A 125 1.35 -17.37 -34.56
C THR A 125 -0.10 -17.00 -34.86
N GLY A 126 -0.34 -15.76 -35.31
CA GLY A 126 -1.67 -15.30 -35.70
C GLY A 126 -2.51 -14.95 -34.48
N TYR A 127 -2.15 -13.84 -33.82
CA TYR A 127 -2.93 -13.25 -32.72
C TYR A 127 -4.45 -13.24 -33.01
N GLN A 128 -5.22 -13.76 -32.05
CA GLN A 128 -6.68 -13.79 -32.10
C GLN A 128 -7.23 -12.78 -31.08
N PRO A 129 -7.85 -11.68 -31.52
CA PRO A 129 -8.31 -10.65 -30.62
C PRO A 129 -9.47 -11.13 -29.75
N GLN A 130 -9.43 -10.77 -28.46
CA GLN A 130 -10.50 -11.05 -27.50
C GLN A 130 -11.67 -10.08 -27.65
N THR A 131 -11.39 -8.90 -28.22
CA THR A 131 -12.38 -7.87 -28.51
C THR A 131 -12.36 -7.44 -29.98
N THR A 132 -13.53 -7.12 -30.53
CA THR A 132 -13.64 -6.59 -31.90
C THR A 132 -12.86 -5.29 -32.05
N LEU A 133 -12.10 -5.06 -33.12
CA LEU A 133 -11.35 -3.82 -33.36
C LEU A 133 -12.07 -2.53 -32.93
N ASN A 134 -11.36 -1.66 -32.22
CA ASN A 134 -11.87 -0.35 -31.84
C ASN A 134 -11.95 0.56 -33.08
N PRO A 135 -13.12 1.15 -33.42
CA PRO A 135 -13.21 2.12 -34.51
C PRO A 135 -12.45 3.42 -34.22
N ILE A 136 -12.09 3.68 -32.96
CA ILE A 136 -11.30 4.85 -32.56
C ILE A 136 -9.81 4.48 -32.63
N THR A 137 -9.15 4.99 -33.66
CA THR A 137 -7.70 4.87 -33.86
C THR A 137 -6.98 5.93 -33.04
N GLN A 138 -5.99 5.52 -32.22
CA GLN A 138 -5.07 6.45 -31.57
C GLN A 138 -3.74 6.50 -32.32
N THR A 139 -3.15 7.69 -32.40
CA THR A 139 -1.77 7.84 -32.85
C THR A 139 -0.83 7.64 -31.66
N PRO A 140 0.17 6.75 -31.74
CA PRO A 140 1.18 6.62 -30.71
C PRO A 140 1.90 7.94 -30.44
N LEU A 141 2.28 8.18 -29.18
CA LEU A 141 3.07 9.34 -28.80
C LEU A 141 4.44 9.32 -29.47
N THR A 142 4.89 10.50 -29.90
CA THR A 142 6.27 10.70 -30.34
C THR A 142 7.23 10.71 -29.15
N ASP A 143 8.52 10.53 -29.43
CA ASP A 143 9.55 10.57 -28.38
C ASP A 143 9.59 11.92 -27.67
N GLU A 144 9.36 13.03 -28.38
CA GLU A 144 9.28 14.37 -27.80
C GLU A 144 8.10 14.51 -26.84
N GLN A 145 6.94 13.94 -27.17
CA GLN A 145 5.76 13.98 -26.31
C GLN A 145 5.96 13.13 -25.05
N ILE A 146 6.60 11.98 -25.16
CA ILE A 146 6.95 11.12 -24.01
C ILE A 146 7.96 11.84 -23.12
N ALA A 147 8.96 12.48 -23.71
CA ALA A 147 9.94 13.27 -22.97
C ALA A 147 9.26 14.45 -22.23
N ALA A 148 8.33 15.15 -22.88
CA ALA A 148 7.56 16.23 -22.26
C ALA A 148 6.72 15.74 -21.06
N ARG A 149 6.03 14.60 -21.19
CA ARG A 149 5.28 13.99 -20.07
C ARG A 149 6.18 13.65 -18.89
N LYS A 150 7.34 13.03 -19.15
CA LYS A 150 8.32 12.70 -18.10
C LYS A 150 8.86 13.95 -17.38
N VAL A 151 9.03 15.06 -18.10
CA VAL A 151 9.45 16.34 -17.49
C VAL A 151 8.35 16.90 -16.59
N GLU A 152 7.08 16.86 -17.01
CA GLU A 152 5.94 17.30 -16.20
C GLU A 152 5.80 16.45 -14.93
N GLU A 153 5.82 15.12 -15.06
CA GLU A 153 5.79 14.18 -13.92
C GLU A 153 6.94 14.45 -12.94
N TYR A 154 8.14 14.73 -13.44
CA TYR A 154 9.31 15.05 -12.63
C TYR A 154 9.13 16.36 -11.86
N GLU A 155 8.63 17.42 -12.50
CA GLU A 155 8.40 18.70 -11.83
C GLU A 155 7.28 18.60 -10.77
N GLU A 156 6.20 17.84 -11.03
CA GLU A 156 5.20 17.54 -10.00
C GLU A 156 5.80 16.77 -8.81
N ALA A 157 6.60 15.74 -9.09
CA ALA A 157 7.27 14.95 -8.07
C ALA A 157 8.20 15.82 -7.21
N LYS A 158 8.95 16.73 -7.84
CA LYS A 158 9.82 17.69 -7.16
C LYS A 158 9.05 18.62 -6.21
N GLN A 159 7.88 19.13 -6.60
CA GLN A 159 7.04 19.93 -5.69
C GLN A 159 6.56 19.15 -4.47
N LYS A 160 6.26 17.86 -4.64
CA LYS A 160 5.91 16.97 -3.53
C LYS A 160 7.10 16.72 -2.61
N VAL A 161 8.31 16.50 -3.16
CA VAL A 161 9.54 16.37 -2.37
C VAL A 161 9.78 17.62 -1.53
N ILE A 162 9.66 18.82 -2.12
CA ILE A 162 9.79 20.10 -1.41
C ILE A 162 8.75 20.20 -0.27
N SER A 163 7.51 19.82 -0.53
CA SER A 163 6.43 19.85 0.47
C SER A 163 6.68 18.88 1.63
N ILE A 164 7.14 17.67 1.33
CA ILE A 164 7.53 16.65 2.33
C ILE A 164 8.71 17.15 3.16
N ALA A 165 9.75 17.66 2.52
CA ALA A 165 10.93 18.20 3.20
C ALA A 165 10.56 19.35 4.13
N LYS A 166 9.69 20.27 3.70
CA LYS A 166 9.19 21.38 4.52
C LYS A 166 8.43 20.87 5.75
N ALA A 167 7.56 19.87 5.59
CA ALA A 167 6.84 19.27 6.71
C ALA A 167 7.80 18.57 7.70
N TRP A 168 8.82 17.88 7.20
CA TRP A 168 9.82 17.21 8.03
C TRP A 168 10.72 18.18 8.80
N GLN A 169 11.20 19.23 8.12
CA GLN A 169 12.07 20.26 8.71
C GLN A 169 11.34 21.09 9.76
N GLY A 170 10.03 21.31 9.60
CA GLY A 170 9.19 21.95 10.61
C GLY A 170 8.83 21.04 11.79
N GLY A 171 9.21 19.77 11.76
CA GLY A 171 9.01 18.82 12.85
C GLY A 171 10.12 18.90 13.90
N LEU A 172 9.73 18.93 15.16
CA LEU A 172 10.61 18.79 16.32
C LEU A 172 10.81 17.29 16.62
N GLU A 173 12.00 16.91 17.06
CA GLU A 173 12.25 15.55 17.55
C GLU A 173 11.37 15.25 18.77
N ILE A 174 10.93 13.99 18.94
CA ILE A 174 10.09 13.62 20.09
C ILE A 174 10.79 13.82 21.45
N SER A 175 12.11 13.96 21.47
CA SER A 175 12.89 14.30 22.67
C SER A 175 12.79 15.78 23.07
N HIS A 176 12.37 16.67 22.15
CA HIS A 176 12.22 18.09 22.44
C HIS A 176 11.08 18.29 23.46
N PRO A 177 11.27 19.08 24.54
CA PRO A 177 10.30 19.16 25.64
C PRO A 177 8.85 19.45 25.21
N VAL A 178 8.67 20.41 24.28
CA VAL A 178 7.33 20.77 23.75
C VAL A 178 6.70 19.64 22.92
N ALA A 179 7.51 18.95 22.11
CA ALA A 179 7.04 17.85 21.27
C ALA A 179 6.67 16.64 22.12
N ARG A 180 7.57 16.31 23.07
CA ARG A 180 7.38 15.24 24.04
C ARG A 180 6.10 15.44 24.83
N ASP A 181 5.93 16.60 25.46
CA ASP A 181 4.75 16.91 26.29
C ASP A 181 3.45 16.83 25.50
N LEU A 182 3.40 17.43 24.30
CA LEU A 182 2.18 17.42 23.50
C LEU A 182 1.80 16.00 23.04
N LEU A 183 2.77 15.24 22.56
CA LEU A 183 2.54 13.87 22.11
C LEU A 183 2.19 12.95 23.30
N ASP A 184 2.85 13.11 24.44
CA ASP A 184 2.52 12.35 25.64
C ASP A 184 1.09 12.62 26.11
N LYS A 185 0.65 13.89 26.12
CA LYS A 185 -0.75 14.26 26.39
C LYS A 185 -1.71 13.61 25.39
N HIS A 186 -1.38 13.63 24.11
CA HIS A 186 -2.17 12.96 23.09
C HIS A 186 -2.31 11.47 23.40
N LEU A 187 -1.19 10.78 23.66
CA LEU A 187 -1.17 9.36 23.97
C LEU A 187 -1.94 9.05 25.26
N GLN A 188 -1.82 9.86 26.31
CA GLN A 188 -2.61 9.72 27.54
C GLN A 188 -4.12 9.86 27.27
N ILE A 189 -4.55 10.78 26.41
CA ILE A 189 -5.95 10.89 25.98
C ILE A 189 -6.41 9.64 25.21
N ARG A 190 -5.50 8.96 24.50
CA ARG A 190 -5.77 7.66 23.87
C ARG A 190 -5.73 6.49 24.86
N GLY A 191 -5.36 6.75 26.12
CA GLY A 191 -5.36 5.80 27.23
C GLY A 191 -4.01 5.12 27.49
N PHE A 192 -2.92 5.64 26.91
CA PHE A 192 -1.55 5.17 27.21
C PHE A 192 -1.03 5.75 28.53
N PRO A 193 -0.09 5.06 29.22
CA PRO A 193 0.51 5.58 30.44
C PRO A 193 1.34 6.85 30.19
N ALA A 194 1.43 7.71 31.20
CA ALA A 194 2.28 8.89 31.13
C ALA A 194 3.75 8.51 30.91
N GLY A 195 4.43 9.23 30.02
CA GLY A 195 5.81 8.94 29.61
C GLY A 195 5.95 7.85 28.55
N HIS A 196 4.86 7.27 28.04
CA HIS A 196 4.91 6.24 26.99
C HIS A 196 5.68 6.70 25.75
N VAL A 197 5.61 8.00 25.43
CA VAL A 197 6.36 8.62 24.33
C VAL A 197 7.87 8.36 24.37
N ASP A 198 8.46 8.09 25.54
CA ASP A 198 9.90 7.85 25.68
C ASP A 198 10.33 6.47 25.16
N ARG A 199 9.38 5.55 24.98
CA ARG A 199 9.60 4.21 24.41
C ARG A 199 9.49 4.18 22.89
N MET A 200 9.07 5.28 22.28
CA MET A 200 8.84 5.37 20.84
C MET A 200 10.14 5.61 20.05
N PRO A 201 10.16 5.26 18.74
CA PRO A 201 11.31 5.52 17.88
C PRO A 201 11.69 7.00 17.81
N ARG A 202 12.97 7.31 18.08
CA ARG A 202 13.46 8.69 18.21
C ARG A 202 13.49 9.47 16.89
N HIS A 203 13.43 8.80 15.74
CA HIS A 203 13.37 9.47 14.45
C HIS A 203 11.97 10.01 14.11
N ILE A 204 10.92 9.63 14.85
CA ILE A 204 9.60 10.26 14.74
C ILE A 204 9.73 11.73 15.13
N ARG A 205 8.91 12.59 14.52
CA ARG A 205 8.87 14.02 14.82
C ARG A 205 7.46 14.48 15.14
N VAL A 206 7.34 15.57 15.88
CA VAL A 206 6.08 16.30 16.09
C VAL A 206 6.19 17.64 15.39
N ASN A 207 5.31 17.89 14.43
CA ASN A 207 5.21 19.17 13.76
C ASN A 207 4.02 19.94 14.34
N MET A 208 4.29 21.13 14.89
CA MET A 208 3.32 21.98 15.59
C MET A 208 2.42 22.80 14.64
N ASN A 209 2.66 22.72 13.33
CA ASN A 209 1.97 23.52 12.33
C ASN A 209 1.78 22.76 11.01
N LEU A 210 1.25 21.54 11.09
CA LEU A 210 0.91 20.74 9.92
C LEU A 210 -0.35 21.26 9.22
N CYS A 211 -0.23 21.48 7.91
CA CYS A 211 -1.36 21.84 7.07
C CYS A 211 -2.32 20.66 6.91
N TYR A 212 -3.59 20.92 7.23
CA TYR A 212 -4.74 20.11 6.89
C TYR A 212 -5.44 20.73 5.70
N HIS A 213 -5.33 20.07 4.54
CA HIS A 213 -5.72 20.66 3.26
C HIS A 213 -7.25 20.82 3.15
N GLN A 214 -7.68 21.93 2.54
CA GLN A 214 -9.09 22.28 2.36
C GLN A 214 -9.93 21.20 1.68
N SER A 215 -9.33 20.38 0.80
CA SER A 215 -10.04 19.28 0.12
C SER A 215 -10.58 18.20 1.04
N PHE A 216 -10.14 18.16 2.30
CA PHE A 216 -10.62 17.25 3.32
C PHE A 216 -11.59 17.90 4.31
N ARG A 217 -11.91 19.18 4.12
CA ARG A 217 -12.73 19.97 5.06
C ARG A 217 -13.98 20.48 4.36
N SER A 218 -15.11 20.45 5.07
CA SER A 218 -16.37 21.04 4.62
C SER A 218 -16.27 22.57 4.47
N GLU A 219 -15.43 23.21 5.27
CA GLU A 219 -15.20 24.67 5.26
C GLU A 219 -14.43 25.17 4.03
N ASN A 220 -13.89 24.27 3.19
CA ASN A 220 -13.08 24.60 2.01
C ASN A 220 -11.95 25.63 2.27
N LYS A 221 -11.36 25.57 3.47
CA LYS A 221 -10.21 26.40 3.88
C LYS A 221 -9.19 25.55 4.63
N ASN A 222 -7.90 25.76 4.35
CA ASN A 222 -6.84 25.06 5.08
C ASN A 222 -6.91 25.33 6.58
N ALA A 223 -6.70 24.29 7.38
CA ALA A 223 -6.47 24.40 8.82
C ALA A 223 -5.03 24.00 9.16
N PHE A 224 -4.58 24.37 10.35
CA PHE A 224 -3.24 24.02 10.81
C PHE A 224 -3.32 23.44 12.22
N TYR A 225 -2.86 22.20 12.35
CA TYR A 225 -2.88 21.45 13.61
C TYR A 225 -1.45 21.06 14.00
N ALA A 226 -1.31 20.49 15.20
CA ALA A 226 -0.13 19.71 15.49
C ALA A 226 -0.31 18.30 14.93
N GLY A 227 0.78 17.54 14.89
CA GLY A 227 0.71 16.12 14.62
C GLY A 227 2.07 15.47 14.66
N TRP A 228 2.10 14.20 15.03
CA TRP A 228 3.30 13.42 14.82
C TRP A 228 3.41 13.01 13.34
N ILE A 229 4.64 12.95 12.87
CA ILE A 229 4.97 12.60 11.51
C ILE A 229 5.93 11.42 11.51
N ILE A 230 5.56 10.41 10.76
CA ILE A 230 6.28 9.13 10.69
C ILE A 230 6.72 8.96 9.23
N PRO A 231 8.03 8.79 8.94
CA PRO A 231 8.47 8.51 7.58
C PRO A 231 7.80 7.25 7.05
N VAL A 232 7.52 7.23 5.75
CA VAL A 232 7.13 6.04 5.02
C VAL A 232 8.34 5.58 4.23
N ALA A 233 8.81 4.37 4.51
CA ALA A 233 9.92 3.75 3.80
C ALA A 233 9.38 2.77 2.74
N GLY A 234 10.06 2.73 1.60
CA GLY A 234 9.88 1.67 0.62
C GLY A 234 10.55 0.36 1.06
N PRO A 235 10.35 -0.73 0.29
CA PRO A 235 11.03 -1.99 0.51
C PRO A 235 12.54 -1.91 0.22
N ASP A 236 13.08 -0.80 -0.28
CA ASP A 236 14.53 -0.56 -0.38
C ASP A 236 15.08 0.24 0.80
N GLY A 237 14.25 0.55 1.80
CA GLY A 237 14.59 1.36 2.96
C GLY A 237 14.64 2.87 2.69
N LYS A 238 14.39 3.33 1.46
CA LYS A 238 14.37 4.77 1.17
C LYS A 238 13.06 5.38 1.62
N ARG A 239 13.16 6.56 2.25
CA ARG A 239 11.99 7.37 2.64
C ARG A 239 11.33 7.94 1.39
N ILE A 240 10.04 7.68 1.25
CA ILE A 240 9.24 8.06 0.08
C ILE A 240 8.35 9.27 0.41
N THR A 241 7.64 9.19 1.53
CA THR A 241 6.69 10.21 1.97
C THR A 241 6.59 10.18 3.49
N ILE A 242 5.60 10.89 4.05
CA ILE A 242 5.35 10.97 5.48
C ILE A 242 3.88 10.64 5.74
N HIS A 243 3.65 9.85 6.77
CA HIS A 243 2.33 9.65 7.37
C HIS A 243 2.14 10.62 8.53
N ARG A 244 0.97 11.26 8.59
CA ARG A 244 0.64 12.31 9.57
C ARG A 244 -0.53 11.85 10.41
N HIS A 245 -0.45 12.00 11.73
CA HIS A 245 -1.63 11.94 12.59
C HIS A 245 -1.81 13.27 13.26
N PHE A 246 -2.98 13.86 13.08
CA PHE A 246 -3.28 15.20 13.53
C PHE A 246 -3.84 15.21 14.95
N MET A 247 -3.39 16.19 15.72
CA MET A 247 -3.84 16.47 17.09
C MET A 247 -3.95 17.98 17.32
N GLN A 248 -4.77 18.38 18.29
CA GLN A 248 -4.90 19.78 18.67
C GLN A 248 -3.62 20.28 19.33
N LYS A 249 -3.21 21.52 18.99
CA LYS A 249 -1.89 22.07 19.38
C LYS A 249 -1.72 22.25 20.89
N ASP A 250 -2.78 22.62 21.59
CA ASP A 250 -2.69 23.04 22.99
C ASP A 250 -3.01 21.90 23.96
N THR A 251 -3.87 20.97 23.53
CA THR A 251 -4.42 19.92 24.40
C THR A 251 -3.90 18.53 24.09
N GLY A 252 -3.36 18.30 22.89
CA GLY A 252 -3.10 16.95 22.37
C GLY A 252 -4.39 16.19 22.05
N ALA A 253 -5.57 16.80 22.19
CA ALA A 253 -6.82 16.15 21.88
C ALA A 253 -6.94 15.80 20.39
N ILE A 254 -7.86 14.90 20.09
CA ILE A 254 -8.18 14.53 18.72
C ILE A 254 -8.74 15.77 17.98
N VAL A 255 -8.29 15.98 16.74
CA VAL A 255 -8.82 17.06 15.90
C VAL A 255 -10.29 16.82 15.53
N PRO A 256 -11.11 17.88 15.37
CA PRO A 256 -12.51 17.78 14.99
C PRO A 256 -12.69 17.48 13.49
N GLU A 257 -11.80 16.68 12.90
CA GLU A 257 -11.79 16.33 11.49
C GLU A 257 -12.14 14.85 11.31
N GLU A 258 -12.81 14.51 10.20
CA GLU A 258 -13.20 13.14 9.88
C GLU A 258 -11.96 12.26 9.64
N LYS A 259 -11.03 12.75 8.80
CA LYS A 259 -9.79 12.03 8.48
C LYS A 259 -8.65 12.56 9.34
N ARG A 260 -8.35 11.86 10.43
CA ARG A 260 -7.34 12.26 11.42
C ARG A 260 -5.92 11.75 11.09
N LYS A 261 -5.84 10.76 10.23
CA LYS A 261 -4.61 10.10 9.78
C LYS A 261 -4.53 10.27 8.27
N LEU A 262 -3.46 10.89 7.76
CA LEU A 262 -3.30 11.15 6.33
C LEU A 262 -1.84 11.03 5.91
N MET A 263 -1.60 10.33 4.82
CA MET A 263 -0.33 10.34 4.11
C MET A 263 -0.16 11.66 3.32
N MET A 264 1.06 12.14 3.19
CA MET A 264 1.39 13.19 2.21
C MET A 264 1.43 12.61 0.80
N GLY A 265 1.13 13.44 -0.21
CA GLY A 265 1.22 13.02 -1.60
C GLY A 265 2.64 12.55 -1.92
N SER A 266 2.78 11.28 -2.27
CA SER A 266 4.06 10.68 -2.61
C SER A 266 4.57 11.21 -3.95
N PRO A 267 5.87 11.56 -4.07
CA PRO A 267 6.48 11.98 -5.33
C PRO A 267 6.28 10.93 -6.43
N TRP A 268 6.42 9.67 -6.03
CA TRP A 268 6.35 8.48 -6.87
C TRP A 268 5.28 7.52 -6.35
N ASP A 269 5.04 6.42 -7.05
CA ASP A 269 4.16 5.38 -6.51
C ASP A 269 4.75 4.74 -5.25
N LEU A 270 3.85 4.31 -4.36
CA LEU A 270 4.21 3.56 -3.16
C LEU A 270 4.35 2.09 -3.54
N PRO A 271 5.57 1.54 -3.57
CA PRO A 271 5.78 0.13 -3.87
C PRO A 271 5.14 -0.77 -2.81
N PRO A 272 4.75 -2.01 -3.17
CA PRO A 272 4.38 -3.04 -2.20
C PRO A 272 5.44 -3.21 -1.12
N GLY A 273 5.02 -3.52 0.11
CA GLY A 273 5.91 -3.62 1.26
C GLY A 273 6.35 -2.27 1.85
N SER A 274 5.86 -1.14 1.32
CA SER A 274 6.03 0.15 1.98
C SER A 274 5.40 0.14 3.38
N HIS A 275 6.10 0.70 4.35
CA HIS A 275 5.72 0.67 5.76
C HIS A 275 6.07 1.99 6.45
N LEU A 276 5.52 2.21 7.64
CA LEU A 276 5.97 3.31 8.49
C LEU A 276 7.36 2.96 9.02
N GLU A 277 8.37 3.78 8.79
CA GLU A 277 9.69 3.55 9.37
C GLU A 277 9.56 3.67 10.91
N TYR A 278 9.76 2.56 11.61
CA TYR A 278 9.46 2.45 13.03
C TYR A 278 10.57 1.69 13.77
N ASP A 279 10.26 0.71 14.61
CA ASP A 279 11.30 -0.08 15.25
C ASP A 279 11.98 -1.05 14.28
N LYS A 280 13.21 -1.41 14.62
CA LYS A 280 13.83 -2.61 14.07
C LYS A 280 13.21 -3.85 14.71
N PRO A 281 13.17 -5.00 14.01
CA PRO A 281 12.69 -6.23 14.61
C PRO A 281 13.55 -6.64 15.81
N LEU A 282 12.96 -7.42 16.71
CA LEU A 282 13.68 -8.00 17.85
C LEU A 282 14.63 -9.09 17.33
N VAL A 283 15.89 -9.05 17.76
CA VAL A 283 16.90 -10.07 17.43
C VAL A 283 17.34 -10.76 18.72
N PHE A 284 17.28 -12.09 18.74
CA PHE A 284 17.59 -12.90 19.93
C PHE A 284 18.21 -14.24 19.54
N ASN A 285 18.75 -14.98 20.51
CA ASN A 285 19.30 -16.32 20.30
C ASN A 285 18.28 -17.37 20.76
N LEU A 286 18.12 -18.40 19.95
CA LEU A 286 17.37 -19.61 20.28
C LEU A 286 18.19 -20.51 21.22
N GLU A 287 17.53 -21.46 21.87
CA GLU A 287 18.18 -22.41 22.80
C GLU A 287 19.29 -23.25 22.14
N ASN A 288 19.14 -23.52 20.85
CA ASN A 288 20.13 -24.25 20.04
C ASN A 288 21.34 -23.38 19.62
N GLY A 289 21.38 -22.10 20.02
CA GLY A 289 22.45 -21.15 19.69
C GLY A 289 22.28 -20.44 18.35
N ASP A 290 21.26 -20.77 17.55
CA ASP A 290 20.95 -20.05 16.31
C ASP A 290 20.35 -18.67 16.64
N LYS A 291 20.57 -17.69 15.76
CA LYS A 291 19.91 -16.39 15.86
C LYS A 291 18.50 -16.45 15.25
N ALA A 292 17.57 -15.73 15.87
CA ALA A 292 16.21 -15.53 15.41
C ALA A 292 15.82 -14.05 15.39
N VAL A 293 14.80 -13.74 14.58
CA VAL A 293 14.26 -12.38 14.41
C VAL A 293 12.75 -12.43 14.56
N GLN A 294 12.17 -11.49 15.30
CA GLN A 294 10.72 -11.37 15.45
C GLN A 294 10.20 -10.01 14.97
N TYR A 295 9.14 -10.06 14.18
CA TYR A 295 8.39 -8.92 13.68
C TYR A 295 6.98 -8.91 14.27
N ASN A 296 6.61 -7.84 14.97
CA ASN A 296 5.24 -7.57 15.37
C ASN A 296 4.60 -6.58 14.38
N LEU A 297 3.76 -7.06 13.47
CA LEU A 297 3.16 -6.29 12.39
C LEU A 297 1.68 -6.03 12.65
N GLY A 298 1.18 -4.83 12.36
CA GLY A 298 -0.26 -4.57 12.42
C GLY A 298 -0.63 -3.23 11.80
N GLU A 299 -1.92 -2.99 11.59
CA GLU A 299 -2.38 -1.74 10.97
C GLU A 299 -2.47 -0.61 11.99
N GLY A 300 -1.90 0.56 11.65
CA GLY A 300 -2.07 1.78 12.43
C GLY A 300 -1.09 1.93 13.60
N ALA A 301 -0.43 3.10 13.67
CA ALA A 301 0.59 3.35 14.68
C ALA A 301 0.07 3.33 16.13
N GLU A 302 -1.11 3.90 16.41
CA GLU A 302 -1.68 3.87 17.77
C GLU A 302 -2.05 2.44 18.22
N THR A 303 -2.64 1.63 17.34
CA THR A 303 -2.96 0.23 17.62
C THR A 303 -1.69 -0.55 17.97
N MET A 304 -0.62 -0.35 17.19
CA MET A 304 0.67 -0.99 17.46
C MET A 304 1.37 -0.47 18.70
N GLU A 305 1.14 0.78 19.13
CA GLU A 305 1.64 1.24 20.43
C GLU A 305 0.93 0.54 21.60
N ALA A 306 -0.32 0.10 21.45
CA ALA A 306 -0.96 -0.79 22.43
C ALA A 306 -0.30 -2.17 22.44
N VAL A 307 -0.02 -2.73 21.25
CA VAL A 307 0.72 -4.00 21.11
C VAL A 307 2.11 -3.91 21.75
N ARG A 308 2.82 -2.79 21.61
CA ARG A 308 4.11 -2.56 22.29
C ARG A 308 3.99 -2.71 23.80
N ILE A 309 2.90 -2.24 24.40
CA ILE A 309 2.69 -2.37 25.86
C ILE A 309 2.33 -3.82 26.21
N ILE A 310 1.45 -4.44 25.42
CA ILE A 310 1.04 -5.84 25.59
C ILE A 310 2.26 -6.76 25.57
N MET A 311 3.09 -6.66 24.55
CA MET A 311 4.24 -7.56 24.36
C MET A 311 5.51 -7.11 25.07
N ASP A 312 5.61 -5.82 25.40
CA ASP A 312 6.88 -5.20 25.81
C ASP A 312 7.99 -5.29 24.75
N GLU A 313 7.60 -5.38 23.47
CA GLU A 313 8.49 -5.65 22.33
C GLU A 313 8.48 -4.53 21.27
N PRO A 314 9.47 -4.51 20.36
CA PRO A 314 9.44 -3.70 19.14
C PRO A 314 8.22 -3.99 18.27
N VAL A 315 7.67 -2.94 17.64
CA VAL A 315 6.50 -3.04 16.76
C VAL A 315 6.74 -2.37 15.43
N GLN A 316 6.02 -2.81 14.41
CA GLN A 316 6.14 -2.29 13.05
C GLN A 316 4.75 -2.03 12.48
N PRO A 317 4.22 -0.80 12.63
CA PRO A 317 2.94 -0.43 12.07
C PRO A 317 2.96 -0.32 10.54
N MET A 318 1.91 -0.85 9.94
CA MET A 318 1.62 -0.78 8.51
C MET A 318 0.61 0.33 8.25
N ILE A 319 0.66 0.90 7.04
CA ILE A 319 -0.19 2.03 6.65
C ILE A 319 -1.62 1.58 6.34
N SER A 320 -1.77 0.35 5.84
CA SER A 320 -3.05 -0.23 5.45
C SER A 320 -2.97 -1.75 5.42
N THR A 321 -4.13 -2.40 5.49
CA THR A 321 -4.33 -3.83 5.31
C THR A 321 -3.63 -4.36 4.04
N GLY A 322 -3.73 -3.59 2.94
CA GLY A 322 -3.09 -3.94 1.67
C GLY A 322 -1.56 -3.89 1.73
N LEU A 323 -0.96 -2.99 2.50
CA LEU A 323 0.50 -2.99 2.67
C LEU A 323 0.95 -4.06 3.67
N LEU A 324 0.13 -4.37 4.69
CA LEU A 324 0.35 -5.48 5.61
C LEU A 324 0.38 -6.83 4.87
N GLN A 325 -0.59 -7.10 3.98
CA GLN A 325 -0.62 -8.32 3.16
C GLN A 325 0.70 -8.55 2.40
N ASN A 326 1.36 -7.45 2.04
CA ASN A 326 2.50 -7.42 1.13
C ASN A 326 3.80 -7.03 1.81
N PHE A 327 3.84 -7.16 3.14
CA PHE A 327 5.07 -7.04 3.89
C PHE A 327 6.14 -8.00 3.36
N ILE A 328 7.38 -7.53 3.30
CA ILE A 328 8.54 -8.33 2.89
C ILE A 328 9.53 -8.25 4.05
N PRO A 329 9.71 -9.33 4.84
CA PRO A 329 10.75 -9.36 5.86
C PRO A 329 12.11 -9.26 5.16
N LYS A 330 13.08 -8.63 5.82
CA LYS A 330 14.45 -8.51 5.31
C LYS A 330 15.46 -9.17 6.25
N PRO A 331 15.34 -10.48 6.51
CA PRO A 331 16.30 -11.17 7.35
C PRO A 331 17.72 -11.15 6.77
N GLU A 332 17.87 -10.99 5.45
CA GLU A 332 19.18 -10.90 4.78
C GLU A 332 20.01 -9.69 5.22
N ASP A 333 19.37 -8.64 5.74
CA ASP A 333 20.06 -7.50 6.34
C ASP A 333 20.67 -7.85 7.72
N ILE A 334 20.40 -9.06 8.24
CA ILE A 334 20.84 -9.57 9.54
C ILE A 334 21.64 -10.87 9.33
N GLU A 335 22.95 -10.78 9.50
CA GLU A 335 23.88 -11.87 9.23
C GLU A 335 23.56 -13.14 10.06
N GLY A 336 23.40 -14.27 9.36
CA GLY A 336 23.24 -15.60 9.95
C GLY A 336 21.80 -16.01 10.26
N ILE A 337 20.79 -15.24 9.82
CA ILE A 337 19.38 -15.60 10.00
C ILE A 337 18.90 -16.50 8.86
N LYS A 338 18.38 -17.67 9.22
CA LYS A 338 17.69 -18.57 8.29
C LYS A 338 16.20 -18.19 8.23
N PRO A 339 15.49 -18.39 7.09
CA PRO A 339 14.06 -18.10 7.00
C PRO A 339 13.22 -18.74 8.10
N GLU A 340 13.50 -19.99 8.46
CA GLU A 340 12.82 -20.72 9.53
C GLU A 340 13.06 -20.15 10.94
N ASN A 341 13.98 -19.20 11.10
CA ASN A 341 14.21 -18.50 12.38
C ASN A 341 13.62 -17.08 12.37
N VAL A 342 12.83 -16.73 11.36
CA VAL A 342 12.07 -15.48 11.33
C VAL A 342 10.65 -15.75 11.80
N LEU A 343 10.28 -15.11 12.91
CA LEU A 343 8.95 -15.13 13.50
C LEU A 343 8.20 -13.85 13.11
N ILE A 344 6.97 -13.98 12.64
CA ILE A 344 6.15 -12.86 12.17
C ILE A 344 4.76 -12.94 12.79
N ASP A 345 4.50 -12.05 13.75
CA ASP A 345 3.21 -11.94 14.43
C ASP A 345 2.36 -10.85 13.77
N PHE A 346 1.23 -11.25 13.20
CA PHE A 346 0.24 -10.36 12.59
C PHE A 346 -0.84 -9.96 13.61
N TRP A 347 -0.74 -8.76 14.13
CA TRP A 347 -1.69 -8.09 15.01
C TRP A 347 -2.74 -7.35 14.19
N ILE A 348 -3.88 -8.00 13.98
CA ILE A 348 -4.93 -7.49 13.09
C ILE A 348 -6.15 -7.01 13.83
N ASP A 349 -6.80 -5.97 13.31
CA ASP A 349 -8.08 -5.51 13.83
C ASP A 349 -9.19 -6.53 13.50
N LYS A 350 -10.13 -6.72 14.43
CA LYS A 350 -11.29 -7.58 14.23
C LYS A 350 -12.40 -6.76 13.57
N ASP A 351 -12.46 -6.85 12.25
CA ASP A 351 -13.46 -6.17 11.41
C ASP A 351 -14.73 -7.00 11.24
N SER A 352 -15.83 -6.31 10.88
CA SER A 352 -17.06 -6.98 10.49
C SER A 352 -16.80 -7.92 9.31
N PRO A 353 -17.41 -9.12 9.30
CA PRO A 353 -17.26 -10.10 8.24
C PRO A 353 -17.45 -9.49 6.84
N ASP A 354 -16.54 -9.78 5.90
CA ASP A 354 -16.76 -9.48 4.50
C ASP A 354 -17.93 -10.34 3.99
N PRO A 355 -19.01 -9.75 3.44
CA PRO A 355 -20.16 -10.51 2.94
C PRO A 355 -19.83 -11.49 1.81
N ASN A 356 -18.63 -11.44 1.24
CA ASN A 356 -18.17 -12.31 0.17
C ASN A 356 -17.15 -13.35 0.66
N ASP A 357 -16.78 -13.36 1.94
CA ASP A 357 -15.91 -14.38 2.53
C ASP A 357 -16.76 -15.49 3.14
N SER A 358 -16.61 -16.72 2.61
CA SER A 358 -17.39 -17.87 3.08
C SER A 358 -17.02 -18.33 4.50
N LEU A 359 -15.89 -17.85 5.03
CA LEU A 359 -15.43 -18.14 6.39
C LEU A 359 -15.83 -17.05 7.39
N GLY A 360 -16.58 -16.03 6.94
CA GLY A 360 -17.09 -14.98 7.83
C GLY A 360 -16.01 -14.07 8.41
N ARG A 361 -14.85 -13.93 7.74
CA ARG A 361 -13.73 -13.12 8.22
C ARG A 361 -13.83 -11.67 7.74
N GLY A 362 -13.26 -10.75 8.52
CA GLY A 362 -13.08 -9.35 8.11
C GLY A 362 -11.92 -9.13 7.12
N PRO A 363 -11.84 -7.97 6.45
CA PRO A 363 -10.77 -7.66 5.50
C PRO A 363 -9.35 -7.77 6.09
N GLY A 364 -9.14 -7.33 7.34
CA GLY A 364 -7.87 -7.46 8.06
C GLY A 364 -7.41 -8.92 8.20
N GLU A 365 -8.33 -9.80 8.60
CA GLU A 365 -8.08 -11.24 8.74
C GLU A 365 -7.74 -11.90 7.40
N ILE A 366 -8.50 -11.60 6.35
CA ILE A 366 -8.26 -12.16 5.01
C ILE A 366 -6.86 -11.77 4.51
N ALA A 367 -6.46 -10.52 4.74
CA ALA A 367 -5.14 -10.03 4.33
C ALA A 367 -3.99 -10.66 5.10
N ALA A 368 -4.14 -10.85 6.43
CA ALA A 368 -3.15 -11.59 7.21
C ALA A 368 -3.05 -13.04 6.77
N ASP A 369 -4.18 -13.73 6.53
CA ASP A 369 -4.16 -15.13 6.07
C ASP A 369 -3.41 -15.27 4.74
N ARG A 370 -3.63 -14.35 3.79
CA ARG A 370 -2.88 -14.31 2.52
C ARG A 370 -1.39 -14.01 2.72
N ALA A 371 -1.06 -13.14 3.68
CA ALA A 371 0.34 -12.85 4.02
C ALA A 371 1.03 -14.08 4.61
N ILE A 372 0.36 -14.75 5.56
CA ILE A 372 0.83 -15.96 6.24
C ILE A 372 1.06 -17.07 5.23
N GLU A 373 0.07 -17.37 4.37
CA GLU A 373 0.23 -18.37 3.31
C GLU A 373 1.47 -18.09 2.44
N ARG A 374 1.61 -16.85 1.95
CA ARG A 374 2.76 -16.44 1.13
C ARG A 374 4.09 -16.57 1.87
N LEU A 375 4.16 -16.09 3.11
CA LEU A 375 5.41 -16.03 3.89
C LEU A 375 5.81 -17.41 4.43
N SER A 376 4.86 -18.24 4.82
CA SER A 376 5.12 -19.64 5.21
C SER A 376 5.62 -20.47 4.02
N ASN A 377 5.13 -20.21 2.80
CA ASN A 377 5.69 -20.82 1.59
C ASN A 377 7.15 -20.40 1.30
N LEU A 378 7.62 -19.30 1.91
CA LEU A 378 9.02 -18.86 1.86
C LEU A 378 9.86 -19.37 3.05
N GLY A 379 9.27 -20.19 3.93
CA GLY A 379 9.93 -20.77 5.09
C GLY A 379 9.83 -19.96 6.38
N TYR A 380 9.09 -18.85 6.41
CA TYR A 380 8.92 -18.02 7.62
C TYR A 380 7.84 -18.59 8.56
N ASN A 381 8.06 -18.45 9.88
CA ASN A 381 7.04 -18.79 10.87
C ASN A 381 6.14 -17.58 11.10
N CYS A 382 4.86 -17.74 10.85
CA CYS A 382 3.90 -16.65 10.99
C CYS A 382 2.76 -17.04 11.93
N ALA A 383 2.34 -16.11 12.78
CA ALA A 383 1.16 -16.25 13.63
C ALA A 383 0.20 -15.07 13.41
N LYS A 384 -1.07 -15.27 13.76
CA LYS A 384 -2.11 -14.26 13.64
C LYS A 384 -2.76 -14.04 15.00
N ASN A 385 -2.80 -12.78 15.42
CA ASN A 385 -3.38 -12.35 16.68
C ASN A 385 -4.58 -11.43 16.39
N VAL A 386 -5.77 -11.85 16.86
CA VAL A 386 -7.02 -11.09 16.75
C VAL A 386 -7.46 -10.64 18.15
N PRO A 387 -7.93 -9.38 18.34
CA PRO A 387 -8.43 -8.91 19.61
C PRO A 387 -9.50 -9.85 20.20
N PRO A 388 -9.40 -10.24 21.49
CA PRO A 388 -10.38 -11.11 22.14
C PRO A 388 -11.66 -10.36 22.52
N LEU A 389 -12.10 -9.42 21.68
CA LEU A 389 -13.29 -8.60 21.88
C LEU A 389 -14.37 -9.01 20.89
N GLU A 390 -15.63 -8.95 21.31
CA GLU A 390 -16.76 -8.98 20.39
C GLU A 390 -16.96 -7.61 19.75
N ILE A 391 -17.34 -7.59 18.47
CA ILE A 391 -17.64 -6.35 17.77
C ILE A 391 -18.96 -5.81 18.34
N PRO A 392 -18.98 -4.63 18.99
CA PRO A 392 -20.21 -4.10 19.55
C PRO A 392 -21.26 -3.83 18.47
N ALA A 393 -22.54 -3.96 18.82
CA ALA A 393 -23.64 -3.73 17.88
C ALA A 393 -23.53 -2.35 17.20
N GLY A 394 -23.58 -2.33 15.87
CA GLY A 394 -23.48 -1.11 15.06
C GLY A 394 -22.07 -0.54 14.89
N LYS A 395 -21.02 -1.18 15.41
CA LYS A 395 -19.62 -0.84 15.14
C LYS A 395 -19.09 -1.65 13.96
N LYS A 396 -18.07 -1.10 13.29
CA LYS A 396 -17.45 -1.73 12.12
C LYS A 396 -16.38 -2.76 12.49
N GLY A 397 -15.77 -2.62 13.67
CA GLY A 397 -14.71 -3.49 14.15
C GLY A 397 -14.19 -3.04 15.51
N VAL A 398 -13.20 -3.76 16.01
CA VAL A 398 -12.45 -3.47 17.24
C VAL A 398 -10.95 -3.67 16.97
N ASP A 399 -10.12 -2.81 17.55
CA ASP A 399 -8.67 -2.84 17.40
C ASP A 399 -7.97 -3.29 18.71
N TRP A 400 -6.65 -3.52 18.64
CA TRP A 400 -5.85 -3.88 19.83
C TRP A 400 -5.77 -2.77 20.88
N LEU A 401 -5.97 -1.50 20.49
CA LEU A 401 -6.11 -0.41 21.45
C LEU A 401 -7.41 -0.56 22.25
N ASN A 402 -8.52 -0.99 21.64
CA ASN A 402 -9.77 -1.27 22.34
C ASN A 402 -9.61 -2.43 23.32
N ALA A 403 -8.87 -3.48 22.95
CA ALA A 403 -8.59 -4.61 23.82
C ALA A 403 -7.74 -4.21 25.03
N TYR A 404 -6.65 -3.48 24.78
CA TYR A 404 -5.79 -2.92 25.83
C TYR A 404 -6.55 -2.08 26.85
N LEU A 405 -7.50 -1.25 26.40
CA LEU A 405 -8.28 -0.39 27.29
C LEU A 405 -9.37 -1.13 28.07
N GLN A 406 -9.75 -2.34 27.65
CA GLN A 406 -10.84 -3.11 28.27
C GLN A 406 -10.37 -4.21 29.21
N TYR A 407 -9.22 -4.82 28.92
CA TYR A 407 -8.71 -5.95 29.68
C TYR A 407 -7.49 -5.58 30.54
N PRO A 408 -7.34 -6.19 31.73
CA PRO A 408 -6.07 -6.17 32.45
C PRO A 408 -4.94 -6.71 31.58
N LEU A 409 -3.78 -6.05 31.64
CA LEU A 409 -2.61 -6.37 30.80
C LEU A 409 -2.19 -7.85 30.90
N GLU A 410 -2.20 -8.41 32.11
CA GLU A 410 -1.81 -9.80 32.32
C GLU A 410 -2.81 -10.82 31.78
N GLU A 411 -4.10 -10.48 31.76
CA GLU A 411 -5.12 -11.33 31.12
C GLU A 411 -4.93 -11.35 29.60
N LEU A 412 -4.63 -10.20 29.00
CA LEU A 412 -4.30 -10.13 27.56
C LEU A 412 -3.05 -10.95 27.25
N ARG A 413 -1.99 -10.82 28.04
CA ARG A 413 -0.76 -11.61 27.85
C ARG A 413 -1.00 -13.11 27.95
N GLN A 414 -1.78 -13.55 28.94
CA GLN A 414 -2.13 -14.98 29.08
C GLN A 414 -2.97 -15.48 27.91
N SER A 415 -3.83 -14.64 27.33
CA SER A 415 -4.64 -15.03 26.17
C SER A 415 -3.84 -15.27 24.89
N LEU A 416 -2.59 -14.79 24.83
CA LEU A 416 -1.70 -14.90 23.66
C LEU A 416 -0.76 -16.11 23.71
N VAL A 417 -0.62 -16.75 24.88
CA VAL A 417 0.26 -17.91 25.09
C VAL A 417 -0.50 -19.24 24.91
N ASN A 418 -1.83 -19.20 24.88
CA ASN A 418 -2.72 -20.34 24.66
C ASN A 418 -3.24 -20.35 23.22
#